data_AF-A0A0M4E7R9-F1
#
_entry.id   AF-A0A0M4E7R9-F1
#
_cell.length_a   1.000
_cell.length_b   1.000
_cell.length_c   1.000
_cell.angle_alpha   90.00
_cell.angle_beta   90.00
_cell.angle_gamma   90.00
#
_symmetry.space_group_name_H-M   'P 1'
#
loop_
_entity.id
_entity.type
_entity.pdbx_description
1 polymer ?
#
loop_
_entity_poly.entity_id
_entity_poly.type
_entity_poly.pdbx_seq_one_letter_code
_entity_poly.pdbx_strand_id
1 'polypeptide(L)'
;MRDPEFSVGCVRESDVIHAAKKDVPCIFKIKTALIEGGISLNTLMLAENESEKSKWVIALGELHRILKRNNLPNTAIYKVNEILDNTLTLIRNSLCCVITYPNQILLGSEDGLFYLNLDQY
;
A
#
# COMPACT_ATOMS: atom_id res chain seq x y z
N MET A 1 -9.35 -1.31 4.43
CA MET A 1 -9.86 -0.57 5.62
C MET A 1 -9.27 -1.02 6.94
N ARG A 2 -8.87 -2.30 7.10
CA ARG A 2 -8.08 -2.78 8.25
C ARG A 2 -6.56 -2.56 8.08
N ASP A 3 -6.16 -2.11 6.91
CA ASP A 3 -4.80 -1.68 6.60
C ASP A 3 -4.38 -0.51 7.54
N PRO A 4 -3.24 -0.61 8.24
CA PRO A 4 -2.71 0.46 9.09
C PRO A 4 -2.53 1.80 8.36
N GLU A 5 -2.14 1.74 7.08
CA GLU A 5 -1.87 2.87 6.19
C GLU A 5 -3.13 3.41 5.50
N PHE A 6 -4.30 2.84 5.82
CA PHE A 6 -5.56 3.33 5.29
C PHE A 6 -5.79 4.79 5.70
N SER A 7 -6.04 5.65 4.72
CA SER A 7 -6.53 7.00 4.96
C SER A 7 -7.48 7.45 3.86
N VAL A 8 -8.35 8.39 4.19
CA VAL A 8 -9.32 8.96 3.26
C VAL A 8 -9.24 10.48 3.34
N GLY A 9 -9.29 11.17 2.20
CA GLY A 9 -9.17 12.61 2.18
C GLY A 9 -9.54 13.27 0.87
N CYS A 10 -9.52 14.60 0.88
CA CYS A 10 -9.73 15.40 -0.33
C CYS A 10 -8.57 15.26 -1.31
N VAL A 11 -8.85 15.55 -2.57
CA VAL A 11 -7.85 15.63 -3.64
C VAL A 11 -7.54 17.09 -3.96
N ARG A 12 -6.34 17.34 -4.48
CA ARG A 12 -5.97 18.63 -5.08
C ARG A 12 -6.19 18.58 -6.59
N GLU A 13 -6.28 19.73 -7.26
CA GLU A 13 -6.40 19.81 -8.73
C GLU A 13 -5.22 19.08 -9.42
N SER A 14 -4.02 19.11 -8.81
CA SER A 14 -2.84 18.36 -9.26
C SER A 14 -3.00 16.83 -9.17
N ASP A 15 -3.86 16.34 -8.29
CA ASP A 15 -4.08 14.90 -8.09
C ASP A 15 -5.05 14.34 -9.18
N VAL A 16 -5.76 15.21 -9.91
CA VAL A 16 -6.85 14.85 -10.84
C VAL A 16 -6.77 15.60 -12.17
N ILE A 17 -5.63 15.50 -12.86
CA ILE A 17 -5.29 16.31 -14.05
C ILE A 17 -6.24 16.16 -15.26
N HIS A 18 -7.06 15.11 -15.32
CA HIS A 18 -8.03 14.87 -16.40
C HIS A 18 -9.48 15.16 -15.98
N ALA A 19 -9.73 15.45 -14.70
CA ALA A 19 -11.08 15.73 -14.22
C ALA A 19 -11.53 17.13 -14.63
N ALA A 20 -12.82 17.30 -14.91
CA ALA A 20 -13.36 18.64 -15.11
C ALA A 20 -13.32 19.40 -13.77
N LYS A 21 -13.01 20.70 -13.81
CA LYS A 21 -12.89 21.55 -12.60
C LYS A 21 -14.11 21.51 -11.69
N LYS A 22 -15.31 21.32 -12.27
CA LYS A 22 -16.58 21.17 -11.54
C LYS A 22 -16.67 19.87 -10.72
N ASP A 23 -15.96 18.82 -11.15
CA ASP A 23 -16.05 17.50 -10.54
C ASP A 23 -15.00 17.33 -9.43
N VAL A 24 -13.90 18.09 -9.47
CA VAL A 24 -12.83 18.10 -8.44
C VAL A 24 -13.35 18.15 -7.00
N PRO A 25 -14.28 19.05 -6.59
CA PRO A 25 -14.80 19.07 -5.22
C PRO A 25 -15.61 17.82 -4.84
N CYS A 26 -16.08 17.06 -5.83
CA CYS A 26 -16.83 15.82 -5.65
C CYS A 26 -15.91 14.58 -5.59
N ILE A 27 -14.59 14.75 -5.78
CA ILE A 27 -13.62 13.65 -5.75
C ILE A 27 -12.97 13.56 -4.36
N PHE A 28 -12.75 12.32 -3.92
CA PHE A 28 -11.92 12.01 -2.75
C PHE A 28 -10.96 10.88 -3.06
N LYS A 29 -9.87 10.80 -2.29
CA LYS A 29 -8.89 9.72 -2.40
C LYS A 29 -8.94 8.81 -1.20
N ILE A 30 -8.73 7.53 -1.47
CA ILE A 30 -8.48 6.49 -0.50
C ILE A 30 -7.03 6.05 -0.70
N LYS A 31 -6.21 6.19 0.33
CA LYS A 31 -4.85 5.63 0.37
C LYS A 31 -4.91 4.29 1.09
N THR A 32 -4.23 3.31 0.53
CA THR A 32 -3.95 1.99 1.14
C THR A 32 -2.53 1.59 0.83
N ALA A 33 -1.91 0.74 1.63
CA ALA A 33 -0.66 0.07 1.32
C ALA A 33 -0.89 -1.44 1.27
N LEU A 34 -0.30 -2.09 0.27
CA LEU A 34 -0.32 -3.56 0.20
C LEU A 34 0.71 -4.18 1.15
N ILE A 35 1.74 -3.40 1.48
CA ILE A 35 2.90 -3.77 2.31
C ILE A 35 3.07 -2.64 3.33
N GLU A 36 3.26 -2.97 4.60
CA GLU A 36 3.56 -1.97 5.63
C GLU A 36 4.85 -1.23 5.29
N GLY A 37 4.80 0.11 5.19
CA GLY A 37 5.93 0.93 4.76
C GLY A 37 6.24 0.90 3.26
N GLY A 38 5.51 0.13 2.47
CA GLY A 38 5.70 0.01 1.02
C GLY A 38 4.93 1.05 0.21
N ILE A 39 4.83 0.80 -1.11
CA ILE A 39 4.17 1.69 -2.07
C ILE A 39 2.71 1.91 -1.69
N SER A 40 2.32 3.18 -1.53
CA SER A 40 0.94 3.55 -1.30
C SER A 40 0.13 3.53 -2.60
N LEU A 41 -0.95 2.76 -2.61
CA LEU A 41 -1.99 2.77 -3.62
C LEU A 41 -2.99 3.88 -3.30
N ASN A 42 -3.21 4.76 -4.27
CA ASN A 42 -4.20 5.83 -4.17
C ASN A 42 -5.35 5.56 -5.14
N THR A 43 -6.54 5.33 -4.61
CA THR A 43 -7.77 5.14 -5.39
C THR A 43 -8.59 6.42 -5.34
N LEU A 44 -8.91 6.96 -6.50
CA LEU A 44 -9.75 8.16 -6.66
C LEU A 44 -11.22 7.74 -6.82
N MET A 45 -12.11 8.39 -6.07
CA MET A 45 -13.54 8.10 -6.06
C MET A 45 -14.30 9.39 -6.36
N LEU A 46 -15.17 9.36 -7.36
CA LEU A 46 -16.06 10.47 -7.71
C LEU A 46 -17.43 10.24 -7.06
N ALA A 47 -17.89 11.20 -6.26
CA ALA A 47 -19.26 11.23 -5.76
C ALA A 47 -20.16 12.05 -6.69
N GLU A 48 -21.47 11.91 -6.53
CA GLU A 48 -22.47 12.67 -7.29
C GLU A 48 -22.41 14.17 -7.02
N ASN A 49 -22.05 14.56 -5.79
CA ASN A 49 -21.86 15.96 -5.39
C ASN A 49 -20.90 16.07 -4.18
N GLU A 50 -20.50 17.30 -3.84
CA GLU A 50 -19.58 17.60 -2.73
C GLU A 50 -20.12 17.18 -1.36
N SER A 51 -21.45 17.24 -1.17
CA SER A 51 -22.10 16.82 0.07
C SER A 51 -21.96 15.30 0.27
N GLU A 52 -22.28 14.52 -0.77
CA GLU A 52 -22.11 13.06 -0.76
C GLU A 52 -20.65 12.68 -0.55
N LYS A 53 -19.72 13.35 -1.24
CA LYS A 53 -18.29 13.15 -1.01
C LYS A 53 -17.91 13.39 0.46
N SER A 54 -18.45 14.44 1.09
CA SER A 54 -18.17 14.75 2.49
C SER A 54 -18.73 13.69 3.44
N LYS A 55 -19.94 13.18 3.18
CA LYS A 55 -20.52 12.05 3.92
C LYS A 55 -19.64 10.80 3.80
N TRP A 56 -19.14 10.50 2.60
CA TRP A 56 -18.25 9.36 2.38
C TRP A 56 -16.93 9.48 3.12
N VAL A 57 -16.27 10.64 3.06
CA VAL A 57 -15.01 10.88 3.77
C VAL A 57 -15.20 10.71 5.28
N ILE A 58 -16.28 11.27 5.85
CA ILE A 58 -16.60 11.15 7.28
C ILE A 58 -16.91 9.69 7.64
N ALA A 59 -17.78 9.03 6.89
CA ALA A 59 -18.19 7.65 7.17
C ALA A 59 -17.01 6.68 7.11
N LEU A 60 -16.16 6.78 6.09
CA LEU A 60 -14.97 5.94 5.95
C LEU A 60 -13.93 6.25 7.03
N GLY A 61 -13.77 7.53 7.40
CA GLY A 61 -12.88 7.95 8.49
C GLY A 61 -13.33 7.40 9.84
N GLU A 62 -14.61 7.53 10.18
CA GLU A 62 -15.18 6.99 11.42
C GLU A 62 -15.14 5.46 11.44
N LEU A 63 -15.45 4.81 10.32
CA LEU A 63 -15.35 3.35 10.22
C LEU A 63 -13.91 2.91 10.48
N HIS A 64 -12.91 3.56 9.87
CA HIS A 64 -11.51 3.24 10.11
C HIS A 64 -11.10 3.47 11.59
N ARG A 65 -11.57 4.55 12.21
CA ARG A 65 -11.35 4.82 13.64
C ARG A 65 -11.95 3.75 14.53
N ILE A 66 -13.16 3.29 14.24
CA ILE A 66 -13.85 2.21 14.96
C ILE A 66 -13.10 0.89 14.80
N LEU A 67 -12.66 0.56 13.58
CA LEU A 67 -11.87 -0.65 13.32
C LEU A 67 -10.58 -0.66 14.13
N LYS A 68 -9.84 0.47 14.15
CA LYS A 68 -8.61 0.64 14.95
C LYS A 68 -8.89 0.51 16.45
N ARG A 69 -9.96 1.15 16.95
CA ARG A 69 -10.32 1.10 18.38
C ARG A 69 -10.68 -0.30 18.87
N ASN A 70 -11.32 -1.11 18.03
CA ASN A 70 -11.74 -2.45 18.41
C ASN A 70 -10.64 -3.51 18.26
N ASN A 71 -9.41 -3.14 17.84
CA ASN A 71 -8.31 -4.07 17.59
C ASN A 71 -8.75 -5.33 16.83
N LEU A 72 -9.62 -5.15 15.83
CA LEU A 72 -10.11 -6.28 15.06
C LEU A 72 -8.91 -6.94 14.38
N PRO A 73 -8.68 -8.25 14.60
CA PRO A 73 -7.52 -8.92 14.06
C PRO A 73 -7.52 -8.79 12.54
N ASN A 74 -6.35 -8.51 11.97
CA ASN A 74 -6.21 -8.56 10.53
C ASN A 74 -6.46 -10.01 10.10
N THR A 75 -7.45 -10.21 9.25
CA THR A 75 -7.80 -11.54 8.72
C THR A 75 -6.91 -11.94 7.54
N ALA A 76 -5.94 -11.11 7.17
CA ALA A 76 -4.92 -11.46 6.20
C ALA A 76 -4.05 -12.59 6.78
N ILE A 77 -4.23 -13.80 6.24
CA ILE A 77 -3.46 -15.00 6.62
C ILE A 77 -2.01 -14.89 6.13
N TYR A 78 -1.80 -14.13 5.05
CA TYR A 78 -0.49 -13.88 4.46
C TYR A 78 -0.16 -12.39 4.55
N LYS A 79 1.05 -12.09 5.01
CA LYS A 79 1.63 -10.74 4.96
C LYS A 79 2.62 -10.69 3.81
N VAL A 80 2.42 -9.74 2.90
CA VAL A 80 3.40 -9.46 1.85
C VAL A 80 4.48 -8.60 2.49
N ASN A 81 5.73 -9.06 2.43
CA ASN A 81 6.90 -8.28 2.82
C ASN A 81 7.68 -7.95 1.55
N GLU A 82 8.08 -6.69 1.43
CA GLU A 82 9.09 -6.29 0.45
C GLU A 82 10.45 -6.65 1.02
N ILE A 83 11.10 -7.61 0.38
CA ILE A 83 12.36 -8.18 0.86
C ILE A 83 13.54 -7.40 0.25
N LEU A 84 13.35 -6.83 -0.94
CA LEU A 84 14.38 -6.16 -1.72
C LEU A 84 13.75 -5.05 -2.58
N ASP A 85 14.33 -3.84 -2.57
CA ASP A 85 13.94 -2.72 -3.46
C ASP A 85 14.78 -2.76 -4.77
N ASN A 86 14.24 -2.19 -5.85
CA ASN A 86 14.88 -2.00 -7.16
C ASN A 86 16.20 -1.21 -7.12
N THR A 87 16.55 -0.61 -5.98
CA THR A 87 17.86 0.01 -5.75
C THR A 87 18.98 -1.02 -5.58
N LEU A 88 18.67 -2.28 -5.29
CA LEU A 88 19.67 -3.34 -5.12
C LEU A 88 20.04 -3.97 -6.47
N THR A 89 21.24 -3.66 -6.96
CA THR A 89 21.80 -4.19 -8.21
C THR A 89 21.89 -5.73 -8.23
N LEU A 90 21.96 -6.36 -7.06
CA LEU A 90 22.05 -7.82 -6.92
C LEU A 90 20.82 -8.56 -7.51
N ILE A 91 19.62 -7.96 -7.46
CA ILE A 91 18.41 -8.53 -8.05
C ILE A 91 18.50 -8.53 -9.57
N ARG A 92 19.05 -7.47 -10.15
CA ARG A 92 19.12 -7.29 -11.61
C ARG A 92 19.94 -8.40 -12.27
N ASN A 93 20.92 -8.94 -11.55
CA ASN A 93 21.80 -10.02 -12.02
C ASN A 93 21.38 -11.40 -11.48
N SER A 94 20.22 -11.51 -10.81
CA SER A 94 19.72 -12.77 -10.29
C SER A 94 19.22 -13.68 -11.41
N LEU A 95 19.70 -14.93 -11.44
CA LEU A 95 19.27 -15.98 -12.36
C LEU A 95 18.24 -16.91 -11.71
N CYS A 96 18.38 -17.15 -10.41
CA CYS A 96 17.50 -18.01 -9.66
C CYS A 96 17.45 -17.62 -8.18
N CYS A 97 16.37 -17.98 -7.51
CA CYS A 97 16.15 -17.66 -6.11
C CYS A 97 15.26 -18.73 -5.47
N VAL A 98 15.55 -19.09 -4.21
CA VAL A 98 14.72 -20.01 -3.43
C VAL A 98 14.59 -19.54 -1.99
N ILE A 99 13.37 -19.64 -1.45
CA ILE A 99 13.09 -19.41 -0.03
C ILE A 99 13.37 -20.72 0.70
N THR A 100 14.42 -20.75 1.52
CA THR A 100 14.79 -21.96 2.29
C THR A 100 14.05 -22.01 3.63
N TYR A 101 13.84 -20.85 4.25
CA TYR A 101 13.09 -20.65 5.48
C TYR A 101 12.33 -19.31 5.41
N PRO A 102 11.35 -19.04 6.29
CA PRO A 102 10.51 -17.84 6.22
C PRO A 102 11.28 -16.51 6.05
N ASN A 103 12.49 -16.42 6.63
CA ASN A 103 13.33 -15.23 6.61
C ASN A 103 14.71 -15.47 5.95
N GLN A 104 14.85 -16.55 5.18
CA GLN A 104 16.11 -16.94 4.56
C GLN A 104 15.93 -17.23 3.07
N ILE A 105 16.72 -16.53 2.26
CA ILE A 105 16.66 -16.61 0.81
C ILE A 105 18.04 -16.94 0.27
N LEU A 106 18.12 -17.92 -0.64
CA LEU A 106 19.31 -18.22 -1.42
C LEU A 106 19.12 -17.69 -2.84
N LEU A 107 20.04 -16.83 -3.27
CA LEU A 107 20.01 -16.16 -4.58
C LEU A 107 21.22 -16.58 -5.40
N GLY A 108 20.98 -17.11 -6.60
CA GLY A 108 22.02 -17.45 -7.58
C GLY A 108 22.11 -16.37 -8.65
N SER A 109 23.32 -15.91 -8.92
CA SER A 109 23.65 -14.96 -9.99
C SER A 109 24.89 -15.44 -10.75
N GLU A 110 25.28 -14.71 -11.79
CA GLU A 110 26.56 -14.97 -12.49
C GLU A 110 27.78 -14.81 -11.57
N ASP A 111 27.68 -13.95 -10.54
CA ASP A 111 28.76 -13.69 -9.58
C ASP A 111 28.85 -14.76 -8.47
N GLY A 112 27.85 -15.64 -8.35
CA GLY A 112 27.82 -16.73 -7.37
C GLY A 112 26.50 -16.88 -6.62
N LEU A 113 26.57 -17.61 -5.49
CA LEU A 113 25.45 -17.92 -4.59
C LEU A 113 25.50 -17.03 -3.35
N PHE A 114 24.42 -16.30 -3.10
CA PHE A 114 24.27 -15.34 -2.01
C PHE A 114 23.20 -15.81 -1.03
N TYR A 115 23.50 -15.72 0.26
CA TYR A 115 22.56 -16.00 1.34
C TYR A 115 22.07 -14.69 1.95
N LEU A 116 20.75 -14.50 1.95
CA LEU A 116 20.07 -13.33 2.49
C LEU A 116 19.28 -13.73 3.73
N ASN A 117 19.56 -13.07 4.86
CA ASN A 117 18.86 -13.25 6.13
C ASN A 117 18.10 -11.97 6.49
N LEU A 118 16.77 -12.07 6.58
CA LEU A 118 15.88 -10.93 6.83
C LEU A 118 15.73 -10.58 8.31
N ASP A 119 16.17 -11.45 9.23
CA ASP A 119 16.10 -11.18 10.68
C ASP A 119 17.21 -10.24 11.18
N GLN A 120 18.21 -9.93 10.35
CA GLN A 120 19.38 -9.15 10.72
C GLN A 120 19.39 -7.71 10.18
N TYR A 121 18.27 -7.24 9.61
CA TYR A 121 18.09 -5.90 9.05
C TYR A 121 16.95 -5.14 9.73
#